data_AF-A0A819UR25-F1
#
_entry.id   AF-A0A819UR25-F1
#
_cell.length_a   1.000
_cell.length_b   1.000
_cell.length_c   1.000
_cell.angle_alpha   90.00
_cell.angle_beta   90.00
_cell.angle_gamma   90.00
#
_symmetry.space_group_name_H-M   'P 1'
#
loop_
_entity.id
_entity.type
_entity.pdbx_description
1 polymer ?
#
loop_
_entity_poly.entity_id
_entity_poly.type
_entity_poly.pdbx_seq_one_letter_code
_entity_poly.pdbx_strand_id
1 'polypeptide(L)'
;CQLAEDLYRCGSTKVFFRAGTLGQLEDMRDVALSKIVAALQGQIRGYIMKKEYKKMLEKRIALTVLQRNCRKYLSLRNWPWWKLYTKVKPLLSVARQEEEMKKLEEESKTLKESLEKEEKLRKEVEDNNAKLIREKNDLLTQLEFERVGASESEERYTRL
;
A
#
# COMPACT_ATOMS: atom_id res chain seq x y z
N CYS A 1 26.99 -8.41 -27.70
CA CYS A 1 28.17 -7.58 -27.37
C CYS A 1 28.85 -8.16 -26.16
N GLN A 2 29.98 -8.85 -26.34
CA GLN A 2 30.82 -9.28 -25.23
C GLN A 2 31.88 -8.19 -25.01
N LEU A 3 32.04 -7.73 -23.77
CA LEU A 3 33.12 -6.82 -23.40
C LEU A 3 34.45 -7.58 -23.49
N ALA A 4 35.49 -6.92 -23.97
CA ALA A 4 36.83 -7.46 -23.91
C ALA A 4 37.28 -7.63 -22.44
N GLU A 5 37.99 -8.71 -22.15
CA GLU A 5 38.40 -9.06 -20.78
C GLU A 5 39.34 -8.03 -20.16
N ASP A 6 40.03 -7.19 -20.94
CA ASP A 6 40.94 -6.16 -20.42
C ASP A 6 40.21 -4.90 -19.92
N LEU A 7 38.92 -4.75 -20.24
CA LEU A 7 38.10 -3.58 -19.90
C LEU A 7 37.46 -3.68 -18.51
N TYR A 8 37.44 -4.87 -17.90
CA TYR A 8 36.91 -5.08 -16.56
C TYR A 8 37.67 -6.13 -15.75
N ARG A 9 37.52 -6.06 -14.43
CA ARG A 9 38.01 -7.06 -13.47
C ARG A 9 36.96 -7.32 -12.41
N CYS A 10 36.66 -8.59 -12.14
CA CYS A 10 35.76 -8.97 -11.05
C CYS A 10 36.57 -9.19 -9.76
N GLY A 11 36.20 -8.47 -8.70
CA GLY A 11 36.56 -8.81 -7.33
C GLY A 11 35.44 -9.57 -6.63
N SER A 12 35.67 -10.03 -5.40
CA SER A 12 34.72 -10.87 -4.66
C SER A 12 33.37 -10.22 -4.39
N THR A 13 33.29 -8.88 -4.40
CA THR A 13 32.04 -8.12 -4.13
C THR A 13 31.78 -7.02 -5.14
N LYS A 14 32.78 -6.62 -5.93
CA LYS A 14 32.71 -5.45 -6.83
C LYS A 14 33.32 -5.77 -8.18
N VAL A 15 32.80 -5.14 -9.23
CA VAL A 15 33.40 -5.16 -10.57
C VAL A 15 34.06 -3.82 -10.83
N PHE A 16 35.30 -3.86 -11.29
CA PHE A 16 36.10 -2.69 -11.64
C PHE A 16 36.14 -2.55 -13.16
N PHE A 17 35.96 -1.33 -13.66
CA PHE A 17 35.97 -1.01 -15.08
C PHE A 17 37.11 -0.05 -15.40
N ARG A 18 37.71 -0.17 -16.59
CA ARG A 18 38.58 0.87 -17.13
C ARG A 18 37.77 2.14 -17.40
N ALA A 19 38.43 3.30 -17.32
CA ALA A 19 37.82 4.60 -17.60
C ALA A 19 37.09 4.60 -18.96
N GLY A 20 35.91 5.21 -19.00
CA GLY A 20 35.05 5.27 -20.20
C GLY A 20 34.20 4.01 -20.47
N THR A 21 34.61 2.84 -19.99
CA THR A 21 33.89 1.57 -20.22
C THR A 21 32.50 1.57 -19.58
N LEU A 22 32.37 2.12 -18.37
CA LEU A 22 31.08 2.16 -17.67
C LEU A 22 30.07 3.07 -18.40
N GLY A 23 30.49 4.24 -18.88
CA GLY A 23 29.61 5.15 -19.64
C GLY A 23 29.07 4.50 -20.91
N GLN A 24 29.92 3.80 -21.67
CA GLN A 24 29.47 3.07 -22.87
C GLN A 24 28.45 1.98 -22.54
N LEU A 25 28.65 1.26 -21.42
CA LEU A 25 27.70 0.27 -20.94
C LEU A 25 26.37 0.90 -20.52
N GLU A 26 26.40 2.07 -19.91
CA GLU A 26 25.20 2.82 -19.55
C GLU A 26 24.44 3.32 -20.78
N ASP A 27 25.12 3.82 -21.80
CA ASP A 27 24.49 4.23 -23.06
C ASP A 27 23.78 3.05 -23.75
N MET A 28 24.45 1.88 -23.80
CA MET A 28 23.86 0.67 -24.34
C MET A 28 22.65 0.19 -23.53
N ARG A 29 22.75 0.29 -22.20
CA ARG A 29 21.65 -0.03 -21.28
C ARG A 29 20.47 0.90 -21.53
N ASP A 30 20.70 2.21 -21.68
CA ASP A 30 19.64 3.20 -21.82
C ASP A 30 18.88 3.05 -23.15
N VAL A 31 19.58 2.70 -24.23
CA VAL A 31 18.94 2.35 -25.52
C VAL A 31 18.06 1.10 -25.39
N ALA A 32 18.55 0.06 -24.71
CA ALA A 32 17.79 -1.17 -24.49
C ALA A 32 16.58 -0.94 -23.56
N LEU A 33 16.81 -0.26 -22.44
CA LEU A 33 15.79 0.02 -21.43
C LEU A 33 14.73 0.98 -21.94
N SER A 34 15.06 1.97 -22.78
CA SER A 34 14.07 2.91 -23.32
C SER A 34 12.90 2.19 -23.99
N LYS A 35 13.15 1.13 -24.74
CA LYS A 35 12.10 0.32 -25.39
C LYS A 35 11.24 -0.42 -24.37
N ILE A 36 11.86 -1.02 -23.37
CA ILE A 36 11.18 -1.77 -22.30
C ILE A 36 10.32 -0.83 -21.45
N VAL A 37 10.88 0.32 -21.04
CA VAL A 37 10.20 1.34 -20.26
C VAL A 37 9.03 1.92 -21.05
N ALA A 38 9.19 2.22 -22.34
CA ALA A 38 8.09 2.69 -23.18
C ALA A 38 6.95 1.64 -23.25
N ALA A 39 7.27 0.36 -23.42
CA ALA A 39 6.28 -0.71 -23.41
C ALA A 39 5.55 -0.83 -22.06
N LEU A 40 6.29 -0.79 -20.94
CA LEU A 40 5.73 -0.81 -19.59
C LEU A 40 4.79 0.38 -19.36
N GLN A 41 5.24 1.59 -19.71
CA GLN A 41 4.40 2.78 -19.60
C GLN A 41 3.14 2.68 -20.46
N GLY A 42 3.22 2.10 -21.66
CA GLY A 42 2.07 1.82 -22.52
C GLY A 42 1.04 0.91 -21.83
N GLN A 43 1.50 -0.17 -21.18
CA GLN A 43 0.64 -1.07 -20.42
C GLN A 43 -0.02 -0.36 -19.22
N ILE A 44 0.75 0.42 -18.46
CA ILE A 44 0.24 1.17 -17.29
C ILE A 44 -0.82 2.18 -17.73
N ARG A 45 -0.54 2.99 -18.76
CA ARG A 45 -1.51 3.97 -19.30
C ARG A 45 -2.76 3.27 -19.82
N GLY A 46 -2.60 2.14 -20.52
CA GLY A 46 -3.71 1.32 -21.00
C GLY A 46 -4.59 0.78 -19.87
N TYR A 47 -3.98 0.30 -18.78
CA TYR A 47 -4.70 -0.17 -17.60
C TYR A 47 -5.51 0.96 -16.93
N ILE A 48 -4.89 2.12 -16.72
CA ILE A 48 -5.56 3.28 -16.12
C ILE A 48 -6.74 3.73 -16.99
N MET A 49 -6.55 3.84 -18.30
CA MET A 49 -7.62 4.24 -19.23
C MET A 49 -8.77 3.24 -19.27
N LYS A 50 -8.51 1.93 -19.26
CA LYS A 50 -9.56 0.90 -19.18
C LYS A 50 -10.38 1.02 -17.90
N LYS A 51 -9.73 1.26 -16.76
CA LYS A 51 -10.41 1.48 -15.47
C LYS A 51 -11.31 2.70 -15.51
N GLU A 52 -10.83 3.81 -16.06
CA GLU A 52 -11.62 5.04 -16.18
C GLU A 52 -12.77 4.90 -17.19
N TYR A 53 -12.52 4.23 -18.31
CA TYR A 53 -13.56 3.92 -19.30
C TYR A 53 -14.70 3.09 -18.73
N LYS A 54 -14.39 2.08 -17.90
CA LYS A 54 -15.42 1.29 -17.21
C LYS A 54 -16.34 2.19 -16.36
N LYS A 55 -15.77 3.11 -15.58
CA LYS A 55 -16.57 4.08 -14.80
C LYS A 55 -17.43 4.98 -15.71
N MET A 56 -16.90 5.43 -16.83
CA MET A 56 -17.65 6.25 -17.79
C MET A 56 -18.83 5.48 -18.41
N LEU A 57 -18.63 4.21 -18.74
CA LEU A 57 -19.67 3.33 -19.24
C LEU A 57 -20.77 3.09 -18.18
N GLU A 58 -20.37 2.78 -16.95
CA GLU A 58 -21.30 2.61 -15.82
C GLU A 58 -22.12 3.88 -15.58
N LYS A 59 -21.49 5.06 -15.59
CA LYS A 59 -22.18 6.35 -15.49
C LYS A 59 -23.20 6.56 -16.62
N ARG A 60 -22.84 6.21 -17.87
CA ARG A 60 -23.75 6.33 -19.02
C ARG A 60 -24.98 5.42 -18.86
N ILE A 61 -24.78 4.17 -18.47
CA ILE A 61 -25.89 3.23 -18.25
C ILE A 61 -26.76 3.71 -17.09
N ALA A 62 -26.15 4.12 -15.98
CA ALA A 62 -26.85 4.65 -14.81
C ALA A 62 -27.70 5.88 -15.17
N LEU A 63 -27.20 6.78 -16.02
CA LEU A 63 -27.94 7.95 -16.49
C LEU A 63 -29.21 7.54 -17.26
N THR A 64 -29.11 6.57 -18.17
CA THR A 64 -30.29 6.07 -18.92
C THR A 64 -31.33 5.46 -17.98
N VAL A 65 -30.89 4.65 -17.01
CA VAL A 65 -31.77 4.04 -16.01
C VAL A 65 -32.43 5.12 -15.15
N LEU A 66 -31.67 6.11 -14.68
CA LEU A 66 -32.18 7.20 -13.86
C LEU A 66 -33.22 8.02 -14.62
N GLN A 67 -32.93 8.44 -15.86
CA GLN A 67 -33.89 9.16 -16.69
C GLN A 67 -35.18 8.37 -16.94
N ARG A 68 -35.08 7.06 -17.21
CA ARG A 68 -36.25 6.18 -17.38
C ARG A 68 -37.07 6.11 -16.09
N ASN A 69 -36.41 5.94 -14.95
CA ASN A 69 -37.07 5.88 -13.64
C ASN A 69 -37.71 7.22 -13.25
N CYS A 70 -37.07 8.35 -13.49
CA CYS A 70 -37.65 9.68 -13.25
C CYS A 70 -38.95 9.86 -14.04
N ARG A 71 -38.97 9.50 -15.33
CA ARG A 71 -40.21 9.56 -16.14
C ARG A 71 -41.31 8.66 -15.58
N LYS A 72 -40.98 7.42 -15.18
CA LYS A 72 -41.94 6.50 -14.56
C LYS A 72 -42.43 7.01 -13.21
N TYR A 73 -41.56 7.56 -12.37
CA TYR A 73 -41.92 8.15 -11.09
C TYR A 73 -42.88 9.34 -11.27
N LEU A 74 -42.65 10.22 -12.24
CA LEU A 74 -43.55 11.33 -12.54
C LEU A 74 -44.96 10.85 -12.94
N SER A 75 -45.06 9.72 -13.65
CA SER A 75 -46.37 9.09 -13.92
C SER A 75 -46.99 8.43 -12.68
N LEU A 76 -46.18 7.84 -11.81
CA LEU A 76 -46.64 7.05 -10.67
C LEU A 76 -47.01 7.92 -9.44
N ARG A 77 -46.35 9.06 -9.23
CA ARG A 77 -46.46 9.87 -8.01
C ARG A 77 -47.90 10.32 -7.70
N ASN A 78 -48.71 10.50 -8.73
CA ASN A 78 -50.10 10.94 -8.60
C ASN A 78 -51.10 9.78 -8.49
N TRP A 79 -50.68 8.55 -8.77
CA TRP A 79 -51.53 7.36 -8.77
C TRP A 79 -52.01 7.02 -7.34
N PRO A 80 -53.32 6.85 -7.10
CA PRO A 80 -53.88 6.67 -5.75
C PRO A 80 -53.30 5.47 -4.98
N TRP A 81 -53.12 4.32 -5.65
CA TRP A 81 -52.55 3.11 -5.04
C TRP A 81 -51.09 3.31 -4.59
N TRP A 82 -50.30 4.06 -5.37
CA TRP A 82 -48.93 4.40 -4.98
C TRP A 82 -48.91 5.31 -3.74
N LYS A 83 -49.78 6.32 -3.67
CA LYS A 83 -49.90 7.19 -2.50
C LYS A 83 -50.27 6.42 -1.24
N LEU A 84 -51.22 5.48 -1.33
CA LEU A 84 -51.59 4.60 -0.23
C LEU A 84 -50.38 3.79 0.26
N TYR A 85 -49.70 3.10 -0.65
CA TYR A 85 -48.52 2.31 -0.32
C TYR A 85 -47.43 3.15 0.37
N THR A 86 -47.11 4.35 -0.15
CA THR A 86 -46.10 5.22 0.45
C THR A 86 -46.44 5.71 1.86
N LYS A 87 -47.74 5.83 2.20
CA LYS A 87 -48.19 6.20 3.55
C LYS A 87 -48.22 5.02 4.51
N VAL A 88 -48.56 3.83 4.03
CA VAL A 88 -48.70 2.62 4.86
C VAL A 88 -47.35 1.97 5.13
N LYS A 89 -46.44 1.91 4.15
CA LYS A 89 -45.15 1.23 4.29
C LYS A 89 -44.30 1.70 5.49
N PRO A 90 -44.16 3.01 5.79
CA PRO A 90 -43.38 3.46 6.94
C PRO A 90 -43.98 3.08 8.30
N LEU A 91 -45.28 2.76 8.35
CA LEU A 91 -45.96 2.31 9.57
C LEU A 91 -45.66 0.82 9.89
N LEU A 92 -45.02 0.10 8.96
CA LEU A 92 -44.57 -1.27 9.14
C LEU A 92 -43.13 -1.26 9.68
N SER A 93 -42.95 -0.81 10.93
CA SER A 93 -41.66 -0.58 11.59
C SER A 93 -40.78 -1.84 11.72
N VAL A 94 -41.39 -3.00 11.86
CA VAL A 94 -40.71 -4.28 12.12
C VAL A 94 -39.72 -4.66 11.00
N ALA A 95 -40.11 -4.48 9.74
CA ALA A 95 -39.24 -4.82 8.61
C ALA A 95 -38.01 -3.89 8.49
N ARG A 96 -38.13 -2.62 8.94
CA ARG A 96 -37.00 -1.67 8.93
C ARG A 96 -36.01 -1.98 10.05
N GLN A 97 -36.51 -2.38 11.21
CA GLN A 97 -35.69 -2.74 12.37
C GLN A 97 -34.86 -4.00 12.11
N GLU A 98 -35.40 -5.00 11.42
CA GLU A 98 -34.62 -6.20 11.04
C GLU A 98 -33.48 -5.87 10.07
N GLU A 99 -33.69 -4.97 9.10
CA GLU A 99 -32.64 -4.56 8.17
C GLU A 99 -31.55 -3.72 8.86
N GLU A 100 -31.94 -2.82 9.76
CA GLU A 100 -31.00 -2.03 10.58
C GLU A 100 -30.20 -2.94 11.54
N MET A 101 -30.85 -3.91 12.18
CA MET A 101 -30.20 -4.87 13.08
C MET A 101 -29.17 -5.73 12.34
N LYS A 102 -29.52 -6.25 11.16
CA LYS A 102 -28.57 -7.02 10.33
C LYS A 102 -27.35 -6.20 9.93
N LYS A 103 -27.53 -4.93 9.54
CA LYS A 103 -26.41 -4.02 9.22
C LYS A 103 -25.52 -3.80 10.44
N LEU A 104 -26.10 -3.53 11.60
CA LEU A 104 -25.36 -3.34 12.85
C LEU A 104 -24.61 -4.62 13.27
N GLU A 105 -25.18 -5.80 13.06
CA GLU A 105 -24.51 -7.08 13.34
C GLU A 105 -23.32 -7.31 12.41
N GLU A 106 -23.45 -7.04 11.11
CA GLU A 106 -22.36 -7.14 10.14
C GLU A 106 -21.24 -6.13 10.44
N GLU A 107 -21.59 -4.88 10.76
CA GLU A 107 -20.63 -3.85 11.18
C GLU A 107 -19.94 -4.23 12.49
N SER A 108 -20.68 -4.74 13.48
CA SER A 108 -20.10 -5.21 14.75
C SER A 108 -19.13 -6.36 14.54
N LYS A 109 -19.47 -7.31 13.67
CA LYS A 109 -18.62 -8.46 13.35
C LYS A 109 -17.33 -8.00 12.67
N THR A 110 -17.42 -7.17 11.64
CA THR A 110 -16.25 -6.66 10.91
C THR A 110 -15.35 -5.82 11.80
N LEU A 111 -15.90 -4.97 12.67
CA LEU A 111 -15.15 -4.20 13.65
C LEU A 111 -14.42 -5.09 14.66
N LYS A 112 -15.09 -6.13 15.18
CA LYS A 112 -14.45 -7.10 16.11
C LYS A 112 -13.30 -7.84 15.45
N GLU A 113 -13.48 -8.32 14.21
CA GLU A 113 -12.42 -8.99 13.46
C GLU A 113 -11.23 -8.08 13.17
N SER A 114 -11.49 -6.80 12.85
CA SER A 114 -10.42 -5.82 12.65
C SER A 114 -9.68 -5.51 13.95
N LEU A 115 -10.42 -5.33 15.06
CA LEU A 115 -9.84 -5.05 16.36
C LEU A 115 -8.91 -6.20 16.82
N GLU A 116 -9.34 -7.45 16.67
CA GLU A 116 -8.54 -8.60 17.06
C GLU A 116 -7.23 -8.69 16.27
N LYS A 117 -7.26 -8.38 14.96
CA LYS A 117 -6.06 -8.35 14.12
C LYS A 117 -5.09 -7.25 14.54
N GLU A 118 -5.60 -6.04 14.74
CA GLU A 118 -4.79 -4.89 15.17
C GLU A 118 -4.19 -5.10 16.56
N GLU A 119 -4.93 -5.69 17.50
CA GLU A 119 -4.41 -6.02 18.83
C GLU A 119 -3.27 -7.04 18.78
N LYS A 120 -3.36 -8.05 17.91
CA LYS A 120 -2.27 -9.03 17.70
C LYS A 120 -1.04 -8.36 17.11
N LEU A 121 -1.20 -7.57 16.06
CA LEU A 121 -0.11 -6.84 15.42
C LEU A 121 0.55 -5.85 16.39
N ARG A 122 -0.25 -5.13 17.19
CA ARG A 122 0.27 -4.19 18.19
C ARG A 122 1.16 -4.89 19.21
N LYS A 123 0.71 -6.03 19.76
CA LYS A 123 1.49 -6.82 20.71
C LYS A 123 2.81 -7.30 20.11
N GLU A 124 2.78 -7.84 18.89
CA GLU A 124 3.98 -8.30 18.19
C GLU A 124 4.99 -7.16 17.97
N VAL A 125 4.52 -5.97 17.60
CA VAL A 125 5.36 -4.78 17.42
C VAL A 125 5.91 -4.27 18.75
N GLU A 126 5.09 -4.24 19.82
CA GLU A 126 5.52 -3.86 21.17
C GLU A 126 6.63 -4.78 21.70
N ASP A 127 6.47 -6.10 21.53
CA ASP A 127 7.45 -7.10 21.96
C ASP A 127 8.78 -6.97 21.18
N ASN A 128 8.71 -6.80 19.86
CA ASN A 128 9.88 -6.57 19.01
C ASN A 128 10.61 -5.27 19.38
N ASN A 129 9.87 -4.19 19.63
CA ASN A 129 10.45 -2.92 20.05
C ASN A 129 11.12 -3.04 21.43
N ALA A 130 10.49 -3.70 22.39
CA ALA A 130 11.06 -3.95 23.70
C ALA A 130 12.37 -4.76 23.62
N LYS A 131 12.42 -5.76 22.72
CA LYS A 131 13.64 -6.53 22.45
C LYS A 131 14.75 -5.65 21.88
N LEU A 132 14.45 -4.86 20.85
CA LEU A 132 15.42 -3.96 20.22
C LEU A 132 15.96 -2.90 21.20
N ILE A 133 15.11 -2.38 22.09
CA ILE A 133 15.53 -1.44 23.13
C ILE A 133 16.51 -2.09 24.11
N ARG A 134 16.27 -3.34 24.52
CA ARG A 134 17.21 -4.08 25.38
C ARG A 134 18.54 -4.29 24.68
N GLU A 135 18.54 -4.85 23.46
CA GLU A 135 19.76 -5.07 22.68
C GLU A 135 20.56 -3.78 22.47
N LYS A 136 19.87 -2.66 22.18
CA LYS A 136 20.51 -1.34 22.10
C LYS A 136 21.16 -0.93 23.41
N ASN A 137 20.47 -1.07 24.55
CA ASN A 137 20.99 -0.66 25.85
C ASN A 137 22.17 -1.53 26.30
N ASP A 138 22.13 -2.83 26.01
CA ASP A 138 23.23 -3.76 26.28
C ASP A 138 24.48 -3.36 25.47
N LEU A 139 24.32 -3.08 24.17
CA LEU A 139 25.41 -2.60 23.31
C LEU A 139 25.96 -1.25 23.77
N LEU A 140 25.10 -0.32 24.20
CA LEU A 140 25.55 0.97 24.74
C LEU A 140 26.36 0.78 26.03
N THR A 141 25.95 -0.14 26.89
CA THR A 141 26.66 -0.43 28.14
C THR A 141 28.03 -1.06 27.86
N GLN A 142 28.10 -2.00 26.90
CA GLN A 142 29.36 -2.59 26.44
C GLN A 142 30.30 -1.52 25.86
N LEU A 143 29.76 -0.61 25.03
CA LEU A 143 30.53 0.49 24.44
C LEU A 143 31.12 1.43 25.49
N GLU A 144 30.35 1.79 26.53
CA GLU A 144 30.85 2.64 27.62
C GLU A 144 31.94 1.92 28.43
N PHE A 145 31.78 0.62 28.70
CA PHE A 145 32.81 -0.18 29.36
C PHE A 145 34.11 -0.23 28.55
N GLU A 146 34.03 -0.48 27.24
CA GLU A 146 35.18 -0.47 26.34
C GLU A 146 35.85 0.91 26.27
N ARG A 147 35.07 2.00 26.27
CA ARG A 147 35.58 3.37 26.31
C ARG A 147 36.39 3.66 27.57
N VAL A 148 35.88 3.29 28.74
CA VAL A 148 36.59 3.48 30.02
C VAL A 148 37.87 2.65 30.03
N GLY A 149 37.80 1.37 29.62
CA GLY A 149 38.98 0.51 29.53
C GLY A 149 40.06 1.03 28.57
N ALA A 150 39.65 1.61 27.43
CA ALA A 150 40.57 2.27 26.50
C ALA A 150 41.25 3.50 27.12
N SER A 151 40.48 4.35 27.80
CA SER A 151 41.01 5.54 28.51
C SER A 151 42.02 5.14 29.60
N GLU A 152 41.70 4.14 30.43
CA GLU A 152 42.61 3.64 31.46
C GLU A 152 43.90 3.06 30.86
N SER A 153 43.82 2.44 29.69
CA SER A 153 44.97 1.90 28.98
C SER A 153 45.86 3.00 28.42
N GLU A 154 45.27 4.05 27.82
CA GLU A 154 45.98 5.23 27.32
C GLU A 154 46.68 6.00 28.45
N GLU A 155 46.04 6.12 29.62
CA GLU A 155 46.66 6.69 30.82
C GLU A 155 47.85 5.87 31.34
N ARG A 156 47.82 4.54 31.23
CA ARG A 156 48.97 3.70 31.61
C ARG A 156 50.13 3.86 30.63
N TYR A 157 49.84 3.96 29.33
CA TYR A 157 50.87 4.19 28.31
C TYR A 157 51.55 5.54 28.44
N THR A 158 50.80 6.60 28.77
CA THR A 158 51.37 7.94 28.98
C THR A 158 52.17 8.07 30.27
N ARG A 159 52.04 7.11 31.21
CA ARG A 159 52.79 7.05 32.46
C ARG A 159 54.05 6.17 32.40
N LEU A 160 54.31 5.50 31.28
CA LEU A 160 55.53 4.72 30.98
C LEU A 160 56.51 5.57 30.15
#